data_AF-N1V9L2-F1
#
_entry.id   AF-N1V9L2-F1
#
_cell.length_a   1.000
_cell.length_b   1.000
_cell.length_c   1.000
_cell.angle_alpha   90.00
_cell.angle_beta   90.00
_cell.angle_gamma   90.00
#
_symmetry.space_group_name_H-M   'P 1'
#
loop_
_entity.id
_entity.type
_entity.pdbx_description
1 polymer ?
#
loop_
_entity_poly.entity_id
_entity_poly.type
_entity_poly.pdbx_seq_one_letter_code
_entity_poly.pdbx_strand_id
1 'polypeptide(L)'
;MVRPAPKAKARRARLLVSKVDPWSVLKMAFLLSVALGIVTVVASIVLWTTLDITGIFDRVNDLLTEIAGTEGGAFDLRAYASLGQVASFATIIAVVNVVLLTALAMLSAVLYNISATLVGGIGVTLTDD
;
A
#
# COMPACT_ATOMS: atom_id res chain seq x y z
N MET A 1 33.03 -33.92 37.73
CA MET A 1 32.61 -32.58 38.19
C MET A 1 32.33 -31.73 36.96
N VAL A 2 31.07 -31.51 36.59
CA VAL A 2 30.70 -30.69 35.43
C VAL A 2 30.39 -29.29 35.94
N ARG A 3 31.18 -28.31 35.49
CA ARG A 3 31.01 -26.90 35.84
C ARG A 3 29.92 -26.31 34.93
N PRO A 4 28.84 -25.71 35.45
CA PRO A 4 27.78 -25.16 34.61
C PRO A 4 28.33 -24.00 33.76
N ALA A 5 28.04 -24.03 32.46
CA ALA A 5 28.37 -22.93 31.56
C ALA A 5 27.58 -21.67 31.97
N PRO A 6 28.22 -20.49 32.02
CA PRO A 6 27.51 -19.27 32.38
C PRO A 6 26.46 -18.97 31.31
N LYS A 7 25.19 -18.79 31.74
CA LYS A 7 24.12 -18.29 30.87
C LYS A 7 24.57 -16.96 30.27
N ALA A 8 24.56 -16.86 28.94
CA ALA A 8 24.91 -15.63 28.25
C ALA A 8 24.03 -14.50 28.79
N LYS A 9 24.63 -13.48 29.38
CA LYS A 9 23.91 -12.29 29.84
C LYS A 9 23.50 -11.52 28.60
N ALA A 10 22.20 -11.37 28.36
CA ALA A 10 21.65 -10.55 27.27
C ALA A 10 22.38 -9.20 27.22
N ARG A 11 23.10 -8.96 26.12
CA ARG A 11 23.87 -7.72 25.92
C ARG A 11 23.00 -6.72 25.18
N ARG A 12 22.84 -5.54 25.78
CA ARG A 12 22.18 -4.40 25.14
C ARG A 12 23.24 -3.56 24.44
N ALA A 13 23.12 -3.41 23.13
CA ALA A 13 23.98 -2.53 22.33
C ALA A 13 23.15 -1.35 21.81
N ARG A 14 23.68 -0.14 21.97
CA ARG A 14 23.12 1.07 21.36
C ARG A 14 23.88 1.32 20.06
N LEU A 15 23.17 1.21 18.94
CA LEU A 15 23.75 1.39 17.61
C LEU A 15 23.03 2.52 16.89
N LEU A 16 23.70 3.14 15.93
CA LEU A 16 23.13 4.17 15.07
C LEU A 16 22.97 3.60 13.67
N VAL A 17 21.83 3.82 13.04
CA VAL A 17 21.63 3.56 11.61
C VAL A 17 22.22 4.73 10.85
N SER A 18 23.52 4.69 10.55
CA SER A 18 24.22 5.78 9.88
C SER A 18 23.95 5.83 8.37
N LYS A 19 23.58 4.70 7.76
CA LYS A 19 23.31 4.59 6.31
C LYS A 19 22.33 3.46 6.03
N VAL A 20 21.46 3.66 5.05
CA VAL A 20 20.65 2.60 4.42
C VAL A 20 21.08 2.40 2.98
N ASP A 21 21.15 1.15 2.55
CA ASP A 21 21.49 0.81 1.17
C ASP A 21 20.27 1.00 0.24
N PRO A 22 20.31 1.95 -0.72
CA PRO A 22 19.18 2.21 -1.61
C PRO A 22 18.75 0.99 -2.43
N TRP A 23 19.68 0.10 -2.75
CA TRP A 23 19.38 -1.11 -3.52
C TRP A 23 18.53 -2.09 -2.71
N SER A 24 18.84 -2.27 -1.43
CA SER A 24 18.01 -3.05 -0.50
C SER A 24 16.62 -2.41 -0.33
N VAL A 25 16.54 -1.10 -0.12
CA VAL A 25 15.26 -0.38 0.02
C VAL A 25 14.41 -0.52 -1.22
N LEU A 26 15.01 -0.42 -2.42
CA LEU A 26 14.31 -0.60 -3.69
C LEU A 26 13.60 -1.95 -3.77
N LYS A 27 14.29 -3.05 -3.43
CA LYS A 27 13.70 -4.40 -3.47
C LYS A 27 12.56 -4.55 -2.47
N MET A 28 12.77 -4.11 -1.24
CA MET A 28 11.75 -4.21 -0.19
C MET A 28 10.52 -3.34 -0.52
N ALA A 29 10.74 -2.12 -1.01
CA ALA A 29 9.67 -1.21 -1.40
C ALA A 29 8.90 -1.72 -2.62
N PHE A 30 9.58 -2.32 -3.60
CA PHE A 30 8.93 -2.93 -4.76
C PHE A 30 8.01 -4.09 -4.35
N LEU A 31 8.47 -4.99 -3.47
CA LEU A 31 7.64 -6.09 -2.99
C LEU A 31 6.43 -5.59 -2.18
N LEU A 32 6.65 -4.62 -1.28
CA LEU A 32 5.57 -4.01 -0.50
C LEU A 32 4.55 -3.30 -1.41
N SER A 33 5.02 -2.54 -2.40
CA SER A 33 4.17 -1.76 -3.28
C SER A 33 3.34 -2.66 -4.21
N VAL A 34 3.89 -3.79 -4.67
CA VAL A 34 3.12 -4.84 -5.36
C VAL A 34 2.05 -5.44 -4.46
N ALA A 35 2.38 -5.77 -3.21
CA ALA A 35 1.39 -6.28 -2.27
C ALA A 35 0.23 -5.28 -2.06
N LEU A 36 0.53 -4.00 -1.87
CA LEU A 36 -0.47 -2.93 -1.77
C LEU A 36 -1.28 -2.77 -3.07
N GLY A 37 -0.64 -2.92 -4.23
CA GLY A 37 -1.31 -2.90 -5.53
C GLY A 37 -2.35 -4.02 -5.64
N ILE A 38 -1.99 -5.26 -5.29
CA ILE A 38 -2.92 -6.40 -5.28
C ILE A 38 -4.08 -6.15 -4.31
N VAL A 39 -3.77 -5.69 -3.09
CA VAL A 39 -4.80 -5.35 -2.09
C VAL A 39 -5.76 -4.30 -2.63
N THR A 40 -5.27 -3.29 -3.35
CA THR A 40 -6.11 -2.25 -3.95
C THR A 40 -7.09 -2.82 -4.97
N VAL A 41 -6.61 -3.69 -5.88
CA VAL A 41 -7.49 -4.31 -6.89
C VAL A 41 -8.54 -5.21 -6.24
N VAL A 42 -8.14 -6.05 -5.29
CA VAL A 42 -9.06 -6.94 -4.56
C VAL A 42 -10.08 -6.11 -3.77
N ALA A 43 -9.64 -5.06 -3.09
CA ALA A 43 -10.53 -4.16 -2.35
C ALA A 43 -11.53 -3.48 -3.30
N SER A 44 -11.11 -3.01 -4.47
CA SER A 44 -12.02 -2.42 -5.46
C SER A 44 -13.08 -3.41 -5.95
N ILE A 45 -12.69 -4.66 -6.20
CA ILE A 45 -13.64 -5.72 -6.59
C ILE A 45 -14.65 -5.98 -5.47
N VAL A 46 -14.17 -6.16 -4.23
CA VAL A 46 -15.02 -6.41 -3.06
C VAL A 46 -15.97 -5.24 -2.79
N LEU A 47 -15.49 -4.00 -2.92
CA LEU A 47 -16.33 -2.82 -2.79
C LEU A 47 -17.41 -2.81 -3.87
N TRP A 48 -17.04 -3.02 -5.13
CA TRP A 48 -18.01 -3.04 -6.23
C TRP A 48 -19.10 -4.10 -6.02
N THR A 49 -18.72 -5.34 -5.66
CA THR A 49 -19.70 -6.41 -5.43
C THR A 49 -20.58 -6.13 -4.21
N THR A 50 -20.04 -5.49 -3.17
CA THR A 50 -20.82 -5.05 -2.02
C THR A 50 -21.87 -4.00 -2.42
N LEU A 51 -21.50 -3.04 -3.27
CA LEU A 51 -22.44 -2.04 -3.80
C LEU A 51 -23.55 -2.68 -4.65
N ASP A 52 -23.22 -3.70 -5.43
CA ASP A 52 -24.19 -4.41 -6.28
C ASP A 52 -25.16 -5.25 -5.45
N ILE A 53 -24.65 -6.06 -4.51
CA ILE A 53 -25.48 -6.90 -3.63
C ILE A 53 -26.43 -6.05 -2.76
N THR A 54 -26.00 -4.85 -2.35
CA THR A 54 -26.83 -3.93 -1.55
C THR A 54 -27.85 -3.14 -2.38
N GLY A 55 -27.83 -3.29 -3.72
CA GLY A 55 -28.74 -2.60 -4.63
C GLY A 55 -28.47 -1.09 -4.71
N ILE A 56 -27.26 -0.63 -4.38
CA ILE A 56 -26.93 0.81 -4.40
C ILE A 56 -27.00 1.35 -5.83
N PHE A 57 -26.53 0.58 -6.82
CA PHE A 57 -26.62 0.97 -8.23
C PHE A 57 -28.08 1.18 -8.67
N ASP A 58 -29.00 0.32 -8.24
CA ASP A 58 -30.43 0.46 -8.56
C ASP A 58 -31.02 1.74 -7.96
N ARG A 59 -30.76 2.01 -6.68
CA ARG A 59 -31.23 3.24 -6.01
C ARG A 59 -30.72 4.51 -6.69
N VAL A 60 -29.47 4.50 -7.17
CA VAL A 60 -28.90 5.65 -7.89
C VAL A 60 -29.58 5.82 -9.25
N ASN A 61 -29.81 4.73 -9.99
CA ASN A 61 -30.53 4.78 -11.26
C ASN A 61 -31.97 5.29 -11.08
N ASP A 62 -32.67 4.89 -10.01
CA ASP A 62 -34.02 5.36 -9.68
C ASP A 62 -34.05 6.87 -9.43
N LEU A 63 -33.12 7.39 -8.60
CA LEU A 63 -32.98 8.82 -8.32
C LEU A 63 -32.66 9.63 -9.57
N LEU A 64 -31.78 9.12 -10.44
CA LEU A 64 -31.44 9.79 -11.70
C LEU A 64 -32.64 9.84 -12.64
N THR A 65 -33.45 8.79 -12.69
CA THR A 65 -34.68 8.75 -13.49
C THR A 65 -35.72 9.74 -12.96
N GLU A 66 -35.87 9.87 -11.64
CA GLU A 66 -36.76 10.83 -11.00
C GLU A 66 -36.38 12.29 -11.33
N ILE A 67 -35.08 12.60 -11.37
CA ILE A 67 -34.58 13.96 -11.60
C ILE A 67 -34.51 14.32 -13.09
N ALA A 68 -34.07 13.38 -13.95
CA ALA A 68 -33.84 13.65 -15.37
C ALA A 68 -35.10 13.56 -16.23
N GLY A 69 -36.17 12.93 -15.73
CA GLY A 69 -37.39 12.65 -16.49
C GLY A 69 -37.17 11.58 -17.56
N THR A 70 -38.27 11.01 -18.08
CA THR A 70 -38.23 9.87 -19.02
C THR A 70 -37.79 10.22 -20.44
N GLU A 71 -37.48 11.48 -20.74
CA GLU A 71 -37.12 11.95 -22.09
C GLU A 71 -35.62 11.81 -22.39
N GLY A 72 -34.77 11.71 -21.36
CA GLY A 72 -33.37 11.30 -21.50
C GLY A 72 -33.29 9.79 -21.35
N GLY A 73 -32.93 9.06 -22.41
CA GLY A 73 -32.97 7.60 -22.45
C GLY A 73 -32.36 6.89 -21.23
N ALA A 74 -32.83 5.66 -20.97
CA ALA A 74 -32.52 4.87 -19.77
C ALA A 74 -31.01 4.92 -19.41
N PHE A 75 -30.67 5.73 -18.40
CA PHE A 75 -29.32 5.79 -17.86
C PHE A 75 -29.11 4.59 -16.94
N ASP A 76 -28.21 3.69 -17.33
CA ASP A 76 -27.78 2.60 -16.46
C ASP A 76 -26.33 2.84 -16.02
N LEU A 77 -26.16 3.15 -14.74
CA LEU A 77 -24.86 3.35 -14.12
C LEU A 77 -23.93 2.13 -14.29
N ARG A 78 -24.47 0.90 -14.34
CA ARG A 78 -23.67 -0.32 -14.51
C ARG A 78 -23.07 -0.45 -15.91
N ALA A 79 -23.63 0.22 -16.92
CA ALA A 79 -23.05 0.26 -18.27
C ALA A 79 -21.73 1.05 -18.33
N TYR A 80 -21.55 2.02 -17.43
CA TYR A 80 -20.36 2.88 -17.34
C TYR A 80 -19.43 2.49 -16.20
N ALA A 81 -19.97 1.88 -15.14
CA ALA A 81 -19.24 1.43 -13.96
C ALA A 81 -19.40 -0.08 -13.76
N SER A 82 -19.21 -0.86 -14.83
CA SER A 82 -19.24 -2.32 -14.74
C SER A 82 -18.06 -2.84 -13.90
N LEU A 83 -18.21 -4.03 -13.32
CA LEU A 83 -17.14 -4.67 -12.54
C LEU A 83 -15.82 -4.74 -13.33
N GLY A 84 -15.89 -5.08 -14.62
CA GLY A 84 -14.72 -5.17 -15.48
C GLY A 84 -14.03 -3.82 -15.68
N GLN A 85 -14.80 -2.75 -15.89
CA GLN A 85 -14.25 -1.39 -15.99
C GLN A 85 -13.61 -0.96 -14.67
N VAL A 86 -14.29 -1.13 -13.55
CA VAL A 86 -13.78 -0.75 -12.22
C VAL A 86 -12.52 -1.54 -11.86
N ALA A 87 -12.49 -2.85 -12.12
CA ALA A 87 -11.31 -3.67 -11.91
C ALA A 87 -10.14 -3.27 -12.84
N SER A 88 -10.43 -2.91 -14.09
CA SER A 88 -9.42 -2.42 -15.05
C SER A 88 -8.81 -1.10 -14.58
N PHE A 89 -9.64 -0.12 -14.20
CA PHE A 89 -9.16 1.15 -13.65
C PHE A 89 -8.37 0.96 -12.35
N ALA A 90 -8.87 0.11 -11.44
CA ALA A 90 -8.17 -0.22 -10.20
C ALA A 90 -6.79 -0.85 -10.48
N THR A 91 -6.68 -1.70 -11.50
CA THR A 91 -5.41 -2.31 -11.91
C THR A 91 -4.44 -1.27 -12.44
N ILE A 92 -4.89 -0.34 -13.28
CA ILE A 92 -4.06 0.76 -13.80
C ILE A 92 -3.55 1.61 -12.63
N ILE A 93 -4.44 2.01 -11.72
CA ILE A 93 -4.09 2.78 -10.52
C ILE A 93 -3.09 2.02 -9.65
N ALA A 94 -3.30 0.72 -9.44
CA ALA A 94 -2.40 -0.12 -8.67
C ALA A 94 -0.99 -0.16 -9.26
N VAL A 95 -0.86 -0.35 -10.58
CA VAL A 95 0.43 -0.34 -11.27
C VAL A 95 1.14 1.01 -11.14
N VAL A 96 0.41 2.11 -11.32
CA VAL A 96 0.96 3.46 -11.14
C VAL A 96 1.46 3.64 -9.70
N ASN A 97 0.67 3.23 -8.71
CA ASN A 97 1.06 3.30 -7.30
C ASN A 97 2.28 2.43 -6.97
N VAL A 98 2.40 1.25 -7.57
CA VAL A 98 3.60 0.41 -7.42
C VAL A 98 4.85 1.18 -7.82
N VAL A 99 4.82 1.81 -9.00
CA VAL A 99 5.95 2.58 -9.52
C VAL A 99 6.22 3.81 -8.64
N LEU A 100 5.19 4.56 -8.28
CA LEU A 100 5.31 5.77 -7.47
C LEU A 100 5.87 5.48 -6.07
N LEU A 101 5.30 4.50 -5.35
CA LEU A 101 5.75 4.15 -4.01
C LEU A 101 7.19 3.62 -4.01
N THR A 102 7.55 2.83 -5.02
CA THR A 102 8.91 2.32 -5.17
C THR A 102 9.91 3.46 -5.42
N ALA A 103 9.57 4.40 -6.30
CA ALA A 103 10.41 5.57 -6.57
C ALA A 103 10.54 6.47 -5.34
N LEU A 104 9.44 6.76 -4.65
CA LEU A 104 9.42 7.57 -3.42
C LEU A 104 10.24 6.93 -2.29
N ALA A 105 10.18 5.61 -2.13
CA ALA A 105 10.99 4.90 -1.15
C ALA A 105 12.49 4.98 -1.47
N MET A 106 12.85 4.85 -2.76
CA MET A 106 14.24 5.01 -3.19
C MET A 106 14.75 6.44 -2.94
N LEU A 107 13.95 7.46 -3.26
CA LEU A 107 14.27 8.86 -2.96
C LEU A 107 14.43 9.09 -1.45
N SER A 108 13.53 8.52 -0.65
CA SER A 108 13.58 8.60 0.82
C SER A 108 14.87 7.98 1.37
N ALA A 109 15.35 6.87 0.81
CA ALA A 109 16.62 6.26 1.21
C ALA A 109 17.84 7.17 0.90
N VAL A 110 17.84 7.80 -0.28
CA VAL A 110 18.91 8.74 -0.66
C VAL A 110 18.89 9.97 0.25
N LEU A 111 17.71 10.56 0.47
CA LEU A 111 17.56 11.71 1.36
C LEU A 111 17.97 11.39 2.79
N TYR A 112 17.58 10.21 3.32
CA TYR A 112 18.01 9.75 4.62
C TYR A 112 19.53 9.70 4.74
N ASN A 113 20.23 9.13 3.76
CA ASN A 113 21.68 9.01 3.80
C ASN A 113 22.38 10.38 3.86
N ILE A 114 21.86 11.36 3.13
CA ILE A 114 22.36 12.73 3.16
C ILE A 114 22.13 13.34 4.56
N SER A 115 20.91 13.27 5.07
CA SER A 115 20.57 13.81 6.40
C SER A 115 21.33 13.11 7.54
N ALA A 116 21.49 11.79 7.47
CA ALA A 116 22.20 11.00 8.48
C ALA A 116 23.70 11.33 8.54
N THR A 117 24.30 11.72 7.40
CA THR A 117 25.70 12.18 7.37
C THR A 117 25.87 13.51 8.13
N LEU A 118 24.83 14.36 8.17
CA LEU A 118 24.86 15.65 8.86
C LEU A 118 24.52 15.55 10.36
N VAL A 119 23.58 14.67 10.74
CA VAL A 119 23.01 14.62 12.10
C VAL A 119 23.47 13.39 12.91
N GLY A 120 24.10 12.40 12.28
CA GLY A 120 24.61 11.18 12.94
C GLY A 120 23.67 9.96 12.89
N GLY A 121 22.51 10.07 12.23
CA GLY A 121 21.57 8.96 12.00
C GLY A 121 20.59 8.70 13.15
N ILE A 122 19.79 7.63 13.00
CA ILE A 122 18.76 7.24 14.00
C ILE A 122 19.33 6.21 14.97
N GLY A 123 19.16 6.44 16.28
CA GLY A 123 19.55 5.50 17.33
C GLY A 123 18.59 4.32 17.48
N VAL A 124 19.15 3.11 17.54
CA VAL A 124 18.44 1.86 17.77
C VAL A 124 19.07 1.12 18.95
N THR A 125 18.24 0.42 19.73
CA THR A 125 18.71 -0.43 20.84
C THR A 125 18.46 -1.88 20.45
N LEU A 126 19.54 -2.63 20.23
CA LEU A 126 19.47 -4.07 20.00
C LEU A 126 19.65 -4.81 21.33
N THR A 127 18.89 -5.87 21.52
CA THR A 127 19.02 -6.81 22.64
C THR A 127 19.28 -8.18 22.04
N ASP A 128 20.42 -8.80 22.35
CA ASP A 128 20.67 -10.22 22.10
C ASP A 128 20.03 -11.05 23.23
N ASP A 129 19.25 -12.07 22.89
CA ASP A 129 18.76 -13.13 23.81
C ASP A 129 19.45 -14.46 23.49
#